data_AF-A0A955TCT0-F1
#
_entry.id   AF-A0A955TCT0-F1
#
_cell.length_a   1.000
_cell.length_b   1.000
_cell.length_c   1.000
_cell.angle_alpha   90.00
_cell.angle_beta   90.00
_cell.angle_gamma   90.00
#
_symmetry.space_group_name_H-M   'P 1'
#
loop_
_entity.id
_entity.type
_entity.pdbx_description
1 polymer ?
#
loop_
_entity_poly.entity_id
_entity_poly.type
_entity_poly.pdbx_seq_one_letter_code
_entity_poly.pdbx_strand_id
1 'polypeptide(L)' 'KTGAMAFTFGSDVDNHAVNTVPKETLVRVTKAEDGGIGGKGPLRPDEKGYGPTGDSDMNELYLSGNLTVVVR' A
#
# COMPACT_ATOMS: atom_id res chain seq x y z
N LYS A 1 -46.97 7.85 13.98
CA LYS A 1 -46.97 6.66 13.09
C LYS A 1 -45.52 6.36 12.75
N THR A 2 -44.95 5.34 13.39
CA THR A 2 -43.54 4.95 13.26
C THR A 2 -43.35 4.24 11.92
N GLY A 3 -42.40 4.69 11.10
CA GLY A 3 -42.12 4.12 9.78
C GLY A 3 -41.51 2.72 9.92
N ALA A 4 -42.10 1.74 9.24
CA ALA A 4 -41.60 0.37 9.21
C ALA A 4 -40.31 0.31 8.38
N MET A 5 -39.24 -0.22 8.96
CA MET A 5 -38.03 -0.57 8.23
C MET A 5 -38.29 -1.87 7.47
N ALA A 6 -38.42 -1.78 6.14
CA ALA A 6 -38.48 -2.95 5.27
C ALA A 6 -37.05 -3.39 4.92
N PHE A 7 -36.68 -4.61 5.30
CA PHE A 7 -35.44 -5.22 4.83
C PHE A 7 -35.74 -6.08 3.59
N THR A 8 -35.08 -5.78 2.48
CA THR A 8 -35.11 -6.61 1.27
C THR A 8 -33.88 -7.51 1.27
N PHE A 9 -34.09 -8.82 1.33
CA PHE A 9 -33.04 -9.82 1.20
C PHE A 9 -33.07 -10.41 -0.22
N GLY A 10 -31.98 -10.18 -0.97
CA GLY A 10 -31.71 -10.83 -2.25
C GLY A 10 -32.42 -10.21 -3.46
N SER A 11 -31.65 -9.61 -4.36
CA SER A 11 -32.03 -9.43 -5.77
C SER A 11 -30.99 -10.18 -6.56
N ASP A 12 -31.39 -11.28 -7.21
CA ASP A 12 -30.49 -12.22 -7.86
C ASP A 12 -29.98 -11.69 -9.21
N VAL A 13 -28.70 -12.00 -9.47
CA VAL A 13 -27.88 -11.81 -10.68
C VAL A 13 -28.05 -10.51 -11.50
N ASP A 14 -27.41 -9.41 -11.09
CA ASP A 14 -26.68 -8.55 -12.04
C ASP A 14 -25.64 -7.66 -11.34
N ASN A 15 -24.47 -7.53 -11.98
CA ASN A 15 -23.25 -6.82 -11.58
C ASN A 15 -22.27 -7.51 -10.61
N HIS A 16 -22.19 -8.84 -10.72
CA HIS A 16 -21.01 -9.62 -10.33
C HIS A 16 -19.83 -9.40 -11.31
N ALA A 17 -19.58 -8.16 -11.75
CA ALA A 17 -18.42 -7.82 -12.57
C ALA A 17 -17.27 -7.39 -11.66
N VAL A 18 -16.09 -7.99 -11.85
CA VAL A 18 -14.83 -7.49 -11.29
C VAL A 18 -14.58 -6.11 -11.92
N ASN A 19 -15.03 -5.06 -11.26
CA ASN A 19 -14.50 -3.73 -11.54
C ASN A 19 -13.10 -3.65 -10.92
N THR A 20 -12.18 -2.99 -11.61
CA THR A 20 -10.77 -2.78 -11.27
C THR A 20 -10.53 -2.03 -9.95
N VAL A 21 -11.54 -1.95 -9.09
CA VAL A 21 -11.49 -1.26 -7.81
C VAL A 21 -10.82 -2.18 -6.80
N PRO A 22 -9.74 -1.73 -6.12
CA PRO A 22 -9.15 -2.51 -5.04
C PRO A 22 -10.21 -2.70 -3.95
N LYS A 23 -10.69 -3.93 -3.78
CA LYS A 23 -11.56 -4.31 -2.66
C LYS A 23 -10.69 -4.37 -1.41
N GLU A 24 -11.23 -3.89 -0.30
CA GLU A 24 -10.60 -3.97 1.02
C GLU A 24 -10.18 -5.43 1.28
N THR A 25 -8.87 -5.68 1.28
CA THR A 25 -8.29 -7.03 1.37
C THR A 25 -7.43 -7.10 2.62
N LEU A 26 -7.68 -8.09 3.47
CA LEU A 26 -6.79 -8.39 4.59
C LEU A 26 -5.52 -9.06 4.06
N VAL A 27 -4.37 -8.45 4.33
CA VAL A 27 -3.05 -8.99 3.94
C VAL A 27 -2.22 -9.29 5.18
N ARG A 28 -1.50 -10.42 5.15
CA ARG A 28 -0.49 -10.76 6.16
C ARG A 28 0.89 -10.47 5.60
N VAL A 29 1.60 -9.53 6.22
CA VAL A 29 2.99 -9.24 5.90
C VAL A 29 3.89 -10.05 6.81
N THR A 30 4.85 -10.77 6.22
CA THR A 30 5.93 -11.45 6.96
C THR A 30 7.27 -11.10 6.37
N LYS A 31 8.32 -11.17 7.21
CA LYS A 31 9.70 -11.03 6.76
C LYS A 31 9.99 -12.07 5.67
N ALA A 32 10.57 -11.62 4.55
CA ALA A 32 10.95 -12.51 3.46
C ALA A 32 12.25 -13.25 3.79
N GLU A 33 13.30 -12.50 4.13
CA GLU A 33 14.64 -13.01 4.42
C GLU A 33 15.40 -12.04 5.33
N ASP A 34 16.53 -12.50 5.91
CA ASP A 34 17.31 -11.73 6.89
C ASP A 34 18.15 -10.59 6.31
N GLY A 35 18.37 -10.56 5.00
CA GLY A 35 19.22 -9.59 4.30
C GLY A 35 18.85 -9.42 2.84
N GLY A 36 19.81 -9.04 1.99
CA GLY A 36 19.65 -9.01 0.53
C GLY A 36 19.36 -10.39 -0.08
N ILE A 37 19.26 -10.45 -1.41
CA ILE A 37 18.88 -11.66 -2.16
C ILE A 37 19.66 -12.89 -1.68
N GLY A 38 18.94 -13.89 -1.17
CA GLY A 38 19.52 -15.12 -0.64
C GLY A 38 19.91 -15.04 0.84
N GLY A 39 19.32 -14.12 1.59
CA GLY A 39 19.54 -13.89 3.01
C GLY A 39 20.92 -13.34 3.35
N LYS A 40 21.60 -12.71 2.40
CA LYS A 40 23.00 -12.28 2.54
C LYS A 40 23.17 -10.80 2.25
N GLY A 41 23.98 -10.15 3.09
CA GLY A 41 24.31 -8.74 2.94
C GLY A 41 23.14 -7.80 3.23
N PRO A 42 23.36 -6.49 3.08
CA PRO A 42 22.33 -5.47 3.24
C PRO A 42 21.21 -5.63 2.21
N LEU A 43 19.99 -5.25 2.59
CA LEU A 43 18.90 -5.09 1.64
C LEU A 43 19.21 -3.91 0.72
N ARG A 44 18.73 -3.94 -0.53
CA ARG A 44 18.99 -2.88 -1.51
C ARG A 44 18.67 -1.45 -1.01
N PRO A 45 17.59 -1.18 -0.25
CA PRO A 45 17.33 0.16 0.30
C PRO A 45 18.40 0.62 1.30
N ASP A 46 18.99 -0.31 2.04
CA ASP A 46 20.08 -0.04 2.99
C ASP A 46 21.36 0.31 2.22
N GLU A 47 21.71 -0.47 1.19
CA GLU A 47 22.85 -0.17 0.29
C GLU A 47 22.74 1.20 -0.38
N LYS A 48 21.51 1.67 -0.62
CA LYS A 48 21.24 2.96 -1.27
C LYS A 48 21.11 4.12 -0.29
N GLY A 49 21.20 3.88 1.01
CA GLY A 49 21.04 4.93 2.01
C GLY A 49 19.63 5.53 2.03
N TYR A 50 18.61 4.74 1.70
CA TYR A 50 17.19 5.16 1.75
C TYR A 50 16.57 4.97 3.14
N GLY A 51 17.36 4.51 4.11
CA GLY A 51 16.94 4.45 5.51
C GLY A 51 16.90 5.83 6.15
N PRO A 52 16.21 5.99 7.31
CA PRO A 52 16.08 7.28 7.99
C PRO A 52 17.41 7.89 8.46
N THR A 53 18.45 7.07 8.61
CA THR A 53 19.82 7.49 8.95
C THR A 53 20.74 7.55 7.74
N GLY A 54 20.23 7.25 6.55
CA GLY A 54 21.00 7.26 5.31
C GLY A 54 21.19 8.67 4.79
N ASP A 55 22.34 8.91 4.18
CA ASP A 55 22.68 10.18 3.53
C ASP A 55 22.65 9.93 2.01
N SER A 56 21.54 10.31 1.39
CA SER A 56 21.32 10.13 -0.06
C SER A 56 20.48 11.27 -0.61
N ASP A 57 20.72 11.64 -1.87
CA ASP A 57 19.96 12.70 -2.57
C ASP A 57 18.44 12.46 -2.49
N MET A 58 18.02 11.18 -2.52
CA MET A 58 16.61 10.79 -2.40
C MET A 58 16.04 11.10 -1.01
N ASN A 59 16.83 10.91 0.06
CA ASN A 59 16.43 11.29 1.42
C ASN A 59 16.32 12.80 1.55
N GLU A 60 17.26 13.56 0.98
CA GLU A 60 17.18 15.02 0.99
C GLU A 60 15.90 15.51 0.29
N LEU A 61 15.59 14.97 -0.88
CA LEU A 61 14.35 15.28 -1.61
C LEU A 61 13.10 14.91 -0.81
N TYR A 62 13.11 13.77 -0.10
CA TYR A 62 12.01 13.36 0.77
C TYR A 62 11.83 14.34 1.94
N LEU A 63 12.91 14.66 2.65
CA LEU A 63 12.90 15.55 3.81
C LEU A 63 12.56 16.99 3.44
N SER A 64 12.97 17.44 2.26
CA SER A 64 12.64 18.78 1.76
C SER A 64 11.23 18.86 1.14
N GLY A 65 10.50 17.75 1.07
CA GLY A 65 9.17 17.68 0.46
C GLY A 65 9.17 17.80 -1.08
N ASN A 66 10.32 17.63 -1.73
CA ASN A 66 10.49 17.78 -3.18
C ASN A 66 10.53 16.43 -3.93
N LEU A 67 10.34 15.31 -3.23
CA LEU A 67 10.41 13.97 -3.84
C LEU A 67 9.39 13.75 -4.96
N THR A 68 8.19 14.33 -4.82
CA THR A 68 7.12 14.24 -5.82
C THR A 68 6.49 15.60 -6.03
N VAL A 69 6.31 15.99 -7.29
CA VAL A 69 5.57 17.18 -7.67
C VAL A 69 4.12 16.79 -8.00
N VAL A 70 3.17 17.29 -7.23
CA VAL A 70 1.74 17.13 -7.53
C VAL A 70 1.28 18.35 -8.31
N VAL A 71 1.06 18.17 -9.62
CA VAL A 71 0.49 19.22 -10.48
C VAL A 71 -1.03 19.11 -10.40
N ARG A 72 -1.70 20.26 -10.20
CA ARG A 72 -3.18 20.35 -10.20
C ARG A 72 -3.74 20.35 -11.61
#